data_AF-A0A4P5XZU6-F1
#
_entry.id   AF-A0A4P5XZU6-F1
#
_cell.length_a   1.000
_cell.length_b   1.000
_cell.length_c   1.000
_cell.angle_alpha   90.00
_cell.angle_beta   90.00
_cell.angle_gamma   90.00
#
_symmetry.space_group_name_H-M   'P 1'
#
loop_
_entity.id
_entity.type
_entity.pdbx_description
1 polymer ?
#
loop_
_entity_poly.entity_id
_entity_poly.type
_entity_poly.pdbx_seq_one_letter_code
_entity_poly.pdbx_strand_id
1 'polypeptide(L)'
;MTDRASTLQPTRPLVWIGVETTGTGPAMSRIAKIAILRIEPTGVTTNYIRRLNPGKVADLTSLSLRRYRRGSAKCPTFADVQSRIYGLLRGCDLIGYNLKCFTIPFLAAETARQASQTATANQNNSAAQLDLLLTQFGNFVENATDGDEAKILSTGLSVRATNAPIGQLPQVTNFTVSAGDNAGELDCHWDSVRGAKSYRLEQSLDPNTGWSLADIVTRSQGTLLGRTSGTTYWLRAAAIGTAGQGPWSNPVPKVAP
;
A
#
# COMPACT_ATOMS: atom_id res chain seq x y z
N MET A 1 -23.08 43.23 -32.30
CA MET A 1 -21.78 42.53 -32.37
C MET A 1 -21.60 42.08 -33.81
N THR A 2 -20.84 42.82 -34.61
CA THR A 2 -20.42 42.37 -35.95
C THR A 2 -19.31 41.35 -35.76
N ASP A 3 -19.54 40.15 -36.30
CA ASP A 3 -18.59 39.04 -36.31
C ASP A 3 -17.32 39.45 -37.08
N ARG A 4 -16.23 39.68 -36.35
CA ARG A 4 -14.90 40.05 -36.88
C ARG A 4 -13.99 38.84 -37.08
N ALA A 5 -14.51 37.61 -37.00
CA ALA A 5 -13.70 36.41 -37.23
C ALA A 5 -13.09 36.36 -38.64
N SER A 6 -13.63 37.10 -39.61
CA SER A 6 -13.13 37.18 -40.98
C SER A 6 -11.83 37.99 -41.16
N THR A 7 -11.31 38.65 -40.10
CA THR A 7 -10.11 39.50 -40.19
C THR A 7 -8.84 38.85 -39.61
N LEU A 8 -8.93 37.66 -39.01
CA LEU A 8 -7.75 36.91 -38.57
C LEU A 8 -7.28 35.99 -39.70
N GLN A 9 -6.06 36.19 -40.20
CA GLN A 9 -5.40 35.29 -41.16
C GLN A 9 -4.21 34.56 -40.50
N PRO A 10 -4.47 33.57 -39.63
CA PRO A 10 -3.40 32.87 -38.94
C PRO A 10 -2.65 31.97 -39.93
N THR A 11 -1.32 31.97 -39.87
CA THR A 11 -0.45 31.09 -40.68
C THR A 11 -0.32 29.68 -40.09
N ARG A 12 -0.77 29.50 -38.84
CA ARG A 12 -0.80 28.24 -38.10
C ARG A 12 -2.22 27.96 -37.61
N PRO A 13 -2.59 26.68 -37.38
CA PRO A 13 -3.88 26.36 -36.79
C PRO A 13 -4.05 27.05 -35.44
N LEU A 14 -5.23 27.59 -35.15
CA LEU A 14 -5.59 28.10 -33.83
C LEU A 14 -6.35 27.03 -33.07
N VAL A 15 -5.97 26.78 -31.82
CA VAL A 15 -6.68 25.80 -30.98
C VAL A 15 -7.18 26.44 -29.70
N TRP A 16 -8.50 26.46 -29.55
CA TRP A 16 -9.13 26.72 -28.27
C TRP A 16 -9.21 25.45 -27.44
N ILE A 17 -8.74 25.49 -26.21
CA ILE A 17 -8.76 24.35 -25.30
C ILE A 17 -9.24 24.76 -23.91
N GLY A 18 -10.17 23.98 -23.38
CA GLY A 18 -10.69 24.11 -22.03
C GLY A 18 -10.78 22.76 -21.32
N VAL A 19 -10.52 22.77 -20.02
CA VAL A 19 -10.66 21.59 -19.14
C VAL A 19 -11.63 21.90 -18.00
N GLU A 20 -12.46 20.92 -17.68
CA GLU A 20 -13.16 20.87 -16.39
C GLU A 20 -12.43 19.85 -15.52
N THR A 21 -12.14 20.20 -14.28
CA THR A 21 -11.24 19.44 -13.39
C THR A 21 -11.93 19.11 -12.07
N THR A 22 -11.41 18.13 -11.34
CA THR A 22 -11.97 17.70 -10.04
C THR A 22 -11.69 18.69 -8.89
N GLY A 23 -10.92 19.73 -9.14
CA GLY A 23 -10.48 20.74 -8.19
C GLY A 23 -9.51 21.72 -8.87
N THR A 24 -8.95 22.67 -8.12
CA THR A 24 -8.16 23.78 -8.68
C THR A 24 -6.65 23.50 -8.76
N GLY A 25 -6.12 22.63 -7.91
CA GLY A 25 -4.69 22.33 -7.84
C GLY A 25 -4.27 21.20 -8.79
N PRO A 26 -3.44 21.45 -9.81
CA PRO A 26 -3.06 20.43 -10.80
C PRO A 26 -2.24 19.29 -10.19
N ALA A 27 -1.62 19.45 -9.02
CA ALA A 27 -0.90 18.39 -8.32
C ALA A 27 -1.83 17.27 -7.81
N MET A 28 -2.95 17.66 -7.19
CA MET A 28 -3.87 16.72 -6.53
C MET A 28 -5.13 16.43 -7.34
N SER A 29 -5.57 17.38 -8.17
CA SER A 29 -6.79 17.28 -8.97
C SER A 29 -6.52 16.65 -10.33
N ARG A 30 -7.60 16.26 -11.02
CA ARG A 30 -7.56 15.55 -12.30
C ARG A 30 -8.44 16.21 -13.33
N ILE A 31 -8.13 16.01 -14.60
CA ILE A 31 -9.01 16.44 -15.70
C ILE A 31 -10.22 15.52 -15.73
N ALA A 32 -11.40 16.12 -15.60
CA ALA A 32 -12.68 15.43 -15.65
C ALA A 32 -13.24 15.48 -17.07
N LYS A 33 -13.16 16.60 -17.77
CA LYS A 33 -13.62 16.76 -19.17
C LYS A 33 -12.69 17.69 -19.92
N ILE A 34 -12.55 17.46 -21.22
CA ILE A 34 -11.79 18.32 -22.12
C ILE A 34 -12.64 18.75 -23.31
N ALA A 35 -12.45 19.98 -23.75
CA ALA A 35 -13.03 20.55 -24.96
C ALA A 35 -11.93 21.20 -25.79
N ILE A 36 -11.88 20.88 -27.07
CA ILE A 36 -10.90 21.38 -28.05
C ILE A 36 -11.65 21.81 -29.29
N LEU A 37 -11.41 23.05 -29.74
CA LEU A 37 -11.82 23.55 -31.04
C LEU A 37 -10.56 23.94 -31.79
N ARG A 38 -10.22 23.17 -32.82
CA ARG A 38 -9.13 23.47 -33.75
C ARG A 38 -9.68 24.16 -34.98
N ILE A 39 -9.04 25.23 -35.41
CA ILE A 39 -9.38 26.01 -36.59
C ILE A 39 -8.12 26.07 -37.46
N GLU A 40 -8.17 25.46 -38.65
CA GLU A 40 -7.08 25.51 -39.62
C GLU A 40 -6.98 26.91 -40.27
N PRO A 41 -5.83 27.30 -40.82
CA PRO A 41 -5.68 28.55 -41.60
C PRO A 41 -6.69 28.70 -42.73
N THR A 42 -7.14 27.57 -43.30
CA THR A 42 -8.18 27.50 -44.34
C THR A 42 -9.59 27.78 -43.82
N GLY A 43 -9.77 27.92 -42.50
CA GLY A 43 -11.06 28.08 -41.83
C GLY A 43 -11.73 26.75 -41.44
N VAL A 44 -11.16 25.59 -41.80
CA VAL A 44 -11.73 24.29 -41.45
C VAL A 44 -11.68 24.08 -39.94
N THR A 45 -12.82 23.79 -39.33
CA THR A 45 -12.93 23.59 -37.87
C THR A 45 -13.07 22.13 -37.49
N THR A 46 -12.36 21.69 -36.46
CA THR A 46 -12.51 20.38 -35.81
C THR A 46 -12.88 20.57 -34.34
N ASN A 47 -14.02 20.02 -33.91
CA ASN A 47 -14.48 20.07 -32.53
C ASN A 47 -14.31 18.69 -31.85
N TYR A 48 -13.71 18.69 -30.67
CA TYR A 48 -13.52 17.49 -29.85
C TYR A 48 -13.86 17.78 -28.39
N ILE A 49 -14.94 17.16 -27.90
CA ILE A 49 -15.35 17.25 -26.50
C ILE A 49 -15.45 15.85 -25.94
N ARG A 50 -14.79 15.61 -24.80
CA ARG A 50 -14.77 14.29 -24.18
C ARG A 50 -14.82 14.39 -22.66
N ARG A 51 -15.75 13.62 -22.09
CA ARG A 51 -15.74 13.29 -20.66
C ARG A 51 -14.68 12.24 -20.40
N LEU A 52 -13.91 12.41 -19.34
CA LEU A 52 -12.83 11.54 -18.90
C LEU A 52 -13.08 10.97 -17.51
N ASN A 53 -12.49 9.81 -17.26
CA ASN A 53 -12.39 9.21 -15.94
C ASN A 53 -11.18 9.79 -15.19
N PRO A 54 -11.38 10.62 -14.15
CA PRO A 54 -10.27 11.17 -13.36
C PRO A 54 -9.59 10.12 -12.46
N GLY A 55 -10.11 8.89 -12.37
CA GLY A 55 -9.64 7.88 -11.44
C GLY A 55 -10.01 8.19 -9.99
N LYS A 56 -9.23 7.64 -9.05
CA LYS A 56 -9.40 7.93 -7.61
C LYS A 56 -8.82 9.31 -7.29
N VAL A 57 -9.69 10.24 -6.94
CA VAL A 57 -9.33 11.57 -6.43
C VAL A 57 -9.82 11.70 -4.99
N ALA A 58 -8.96 12.23 -4.11
CA ALA A 58 -9.21 12.25 -2.67
C ALA A 58 -10.41 13.11 -2.29
N ASP A 59 -10.64 14.22 -2.98
CA ASP A 59 -11.71 15.16 -2.64
C ASP A 59 -12.34 15.81 -3.88
N LEU A 60 -13.68 15.79 -3.94
CA LEU A 60 -14.46 16.57 -4.89
C LEU A 60 -15.06 17.75 -4.13
N THR A 61 -14.48 18.93 -4.32
CA THR A 61 -14.89 20.14 -3.58
C THR A 61 -16.20 20.73 -4.08
N SER A 62 -16.69 20.37 -5.29
CA SER A 62 -17.93 20.91 -5.84
C SER A 62 -19.08 19.88 -5.98
N LEU A 63 -20.31 20.36 -5.78
CA LEU A 63 -21.54 19.57 -5.98
C LEU A 63 -21.74 19.13 -7.45
N SER A 64 -21.28 19.94 -8.41
CA SER A 64 -21.32 19.61 -9.85
C SER A 64 -20.40 18.43 -10.17
N LEU A 65 -19.24 18.35 -9.52
CA LEU A 65 -18.30 17.23 -9.67
C LEU A 65 -18.78 15.95 -8.97
N ARG A 66 -19.51 16.06 -7.85
CA ARG A 66 -20.15 14.89 -7.23
C ARG A 66 -21.16 14.22 -8.17
N ARG A 67 -21.95 15.00 -8.93
CA ARG A 67 -22.85 14.46 -9.98
C ARG A 67 -22.07 13.89 -11.16
N TYR A 68 -20.96 14.51 -11.53
CA TYR A 68 -20.06 14.05 -12.59
C TYR A 68 -19.48 12.64 -12.31
N ARG A 69 -19.11 12.36 -11.06
CA ARG A 69 -18.50 11.08 -10.63
C ARG A 69 -19.33 9.86 -11.00
N ARG A 70 -20.67 9.92 -10.87
CA ARG A 70 -21.58 8.78 -11.11
C ARG A 70 -21.51 8.21 -12.54
N GLY A 71 -21.18 9.02 -13.54
CA GLY A 71 -21.05 8.58 -14.93
C GLY A 71 -19.60 8.44 -15.43
N SER A 72 -18.65 9.08 -14.76
CA SER A 72 -17.27 9.19 -15.24
C SER A 72 -16.45 7.90 -15.21
N ALA A 73 -16.83 6.91 -14.40
CA ALA A 73 -16.07 5.65 -14.29
C ALA A 73 -16.03 4.84 -15.61
N LYS A 74 -17.05 4.97 -16.46
CA LYS A 74 -17.11 4.32 -17.78
C LYS A 74 -16.47 5.16 -18.90
N CYS A 75 -16.05 6.38 -18.60
CA CYS A 75 -15.38 7.24 -19.57
C CYS A 75 -13.91 6.79 -19.74
N PRO A 76 -13.27 7.09 -20.89
CA PRO A 76 -11.84 6.84 -21.04
C PRO A 76 -11.04 7.70 -20.05
N THR A 77 -9.88 7.21 -19.63
CA THR A 77 -8.92 7.99 -18.85
C THR A 77 -8.22 9.03 -19.73
N PHE A 78 -7.46 9.95 -19.12
CA PHE A 78 -6.62 10.86 -19.90
C PHE A 78 -5.58 10.12 -20.74
N ALA A 79 -5.04 8.99 -20.27
CA ALA A 79 -4.09 8.16 -21.00
C ALA A 79 -4.68 7.62 -22.30
N ASP A 80 -5.91 7.12 -22.25
CA ASP A 80 -6.59 6.53 -23.42
C ASP A 80 -6.81 7.55 -24.55
N VAL A 81 -6.95 8.84 -24.23
CA VAL A 81 -7.21 9.91 -25.21
C VAL A 81 -6.01 10.81 -25.48
N GLN A 82 -4.89 10.61 -24.77
CA GLN A 82 -3.75 11.51 -24.79
C GLN A 82 -3.19 11.72 -26.20
N SER A 83 -2.94 10.63 -26.94
CA SER A 83 -2.41 10.68 -28.30
C SER A 83 -3.32 11.48 -29.25
N ARG A 84 -4.64 11.37 -29.08
CA ARG A 84 -5.60 12.15 -29.87
C ARG A 84 -5.55 13.63 -29.51
N ILE A 85 -5.47 13.95 -28.22
CA ILE A 85 -5.35 15.34 -27.73
C ILE A 85 -4.08 15.97 -28.32
N TYR A 86 -2.92 15.34 -28.18
CA TYR A 86 -1.67 15.91 -28.70
C TYR A 86 -1.62 15.98 -30.22
N GLY A 87 -2.28 15.05 -30.93
CA GLY A 87 -2.50 15.18 -32.36
C GLY A 87 -3.24 16.48 -32.72
N LEU A 88 -4.30 16.82 -31.97
CA LEU A 88 -5.06 18.06 -32.18
C LEU A 88 -4.27 19.31 -31.79
N LEU A 89 -3.40 19.24 -30.78
CA LEU A 89 -2.56 20.37 -30.35
C LEU A 89 -1.27 20.51 -31.18
N ARG A 90 -0.98 19.61 -32.11
CA ARG A 90 0.27 19.62 -32.85
C ARG A 90 0.31 20.78 -33.84
N GLY A 91 1.38 21.57 -33.75
CA GLY A 91 1.70 22.64 -34.70
C GLY A 91 0.76 23.84 -34.64
N CYS A 92 -0.10 23.94 -33.62
CA CYS A 92 -1.04 25.04 -33.46
C CYS A 92 -0.51 26.14 -32.54
N ASP A 93 -1.19 27.28 -32.56
CA ASP A 93 -1.10 28.30 -31.52
C ASP A 93 -2.32 28.18 -30.60
N LEU A 94 -2.08 28.16 -29.29
CA LEU A 94 -3.12 27.96 -28.29
C LEU A 94 -3.80 29.28 -27.93
N ILE A 95 -5.14 29.28 -27.94
CA ILE A 95 -5.98 30.40 -27.53
C ILE A 95 -6.93 29.97 -26.42
N GLY A 96 -7.23 30.85 -25.48
CA GLY A 96 -8.15 30.53 -24.40
C GLY A 96 -7.96 31.37 -23.14
N TYR A 97 -8.89 31.21 -22.22
CA TYR A 97 -8.88 31.93 -20.95
C TYR A 97 -7.98 31.21 -19.94
N ASN A 98 -7.10 31.98 -19.28
CA ASN A 98 -6.23 31.52 -18.19
C ASN A 98 -5.41 30.24 -18.48
N LEU A 99 -5.01 30.03 -19.76
CA LEU A 99 -4.35 28.79 -20.19
C LEU A 99 -3.07 28.50 -19.39
N LYS A 100 -2.21 29.52 -19.19
CA LYS A 100 -0.90 29.38 -18.55
C LYS A 100 -1.01 28.97 -17.09
N CYS A 101 -2.03 29.43 -16.37
CA CYS A 101 -2.16 29.18 -14.93
C CYS A 101 -3.15 28.06 -14.60
N PHE A 102 -3.86 27.50 -15.60
CA PHE A 102 -4.86 26.47 -15.36
C PHE A 102 -4.75 25.30 -16.36
N THR A 103 -5.20 25.47 -17.60
CA THR A 103 -5.32 24.36 -18.57
C THR A 103 -3.98 23.69 -18.86
N ILE A 104 -2.92 24.47 -19.12
CA ILE A 104 -1.59 23.92 -19.44
C ILE A 104 -0.99 23.17 -18.23
N PRO A 105 -0.98 23.72 -16.99
CA PRO A 105 -0.55 22.98 -15.81
C PRO A 105 -1.29 21.65 -15.59
N PHE A 106 -2.60 21.58 -15.86
CA PHE A 106 -3.34 20.33 -15.77
C PHE A 106 -2.91 19.30 -16.81
N LEU A 107 -2.72 19.70 -18.07
CA LEU A 107 -2.20 18.81 -19.11
C LEU A 107 -0.80 18.29 -18.77
N ALA A 108 0.08 19.18 -18.28
CA ALA A 108 1.43 18.82 -17.85
C ALA A 108 1.41 17.85 -16.67
N ALA A 109 0.55 18.07 -15.67
CA ALA A 109 0.39 17.18 -14.54
C ALA A 109 -0.07 15.77 -14.97
N GLU A 110 -1.02 15.66 -15.89
CA GLU A 110 -1.44 14.33 -16.40
C GLU A 110 -0.32 13.64 -17.20
N THR A 111 0.48 14.36 -17.98
CA THR A 111 1.67 13.77 -18.65
C THR A 111 2.69 13.23 -17.67
N ALA A 112 3.04 14.04 -16.66
CA ALA A 112 4.08 13.72 -15.70
C ALA A 112 3.69 12.48 -14.88
N ARG A 113 2.40 12.35 -14.53
CA ARG A 113 1.87 11.16 -13.84
C ARG A 113 2.04 9.89 -14.66
N GLN A 114 1.75 9.95 -15.96
CA GLN A 114 1.88 8.78 -16.83
C GLN A 114 3.33 8.38 -17.03
N ALA A 115 4.22 9.38 -17.20
CA ALA A 115 5.65 9.13 -17.26
C ALA A 115 6.17 8.47 -15.97
N SER A 116 5.75 8.97 -14.81
CA SER A 116 6.10 8.38 -13.51
C SER A 116 5.58 6.94 -13.35
N GLN A 117 4.32 6.68 -13.70
CA GLN A 117 3.74 5.33 -13.64
C GLN A 117 4.48 4.34 -14.55
N THR A 118 4.81 4.78 -15.77
CA THR A 118 5.57 3.96 -16.74
C THR A 118 6.97 3.67 -16.22
N ALA A 119 7.65 4.66 -15.63
CA ALA A 119 8.97 4.48 -15.04
C ALA A 119 8.96 3.46 -13.89
N THR A 120 7.97 3.53 -12.98
CA THR A 120 7.79 2.53 -11.93
C THR A 120 7.52 1.14 -12.49
N ALA A 121 6.67 1.02 -13.51
CA ALA A 121 6.41 -0.27 -14.15
C ALA A 121 7.67 -0.85 -14.80
N ASN A 122 8.47 -0.04 -15.49
CA ASN A 122 9.72 -0.47 -16.10
C ASN A 122 10.74 -0.91 -15.05
N GLN A 123 10.85 -0.18 -13.94
CA GLN A 123 11.71 -0.56 -12.81
C GLN A 123 11.28 -1.91 -12.23
N ASN A 124 9.99 -2.11 -11.99
CA ASN A 124 9.46 -3.37 -11.45
C ASN A 124 9.69 -4.54 -12.41
N ASN A 125 9.48 -4.34 -13.70
CA ASN A 125 9.74 -5.36 -14.72
C ASN A 125 11.24 -5.72 -14.76
N SER A 126 12.12 -4.72 -14.68
CA SER A 126 13.57 -4.94 -14.66
C SER A 126 14.01 -5.69 -13.38
N ALA A 127 13.42 -5.34 -12.24
CA ALA A 127 13.68 -6.04 -10.97
C ALA A 127 13.22 -7.50 -11.03
N ALA A 128 12.04 -7.78 -11.58
CA ALA A 128 11.54 -9.14 -11.79
C ALA A 128 12.42 -9.94 -12.76
N GLN A 129 12.93 -9.31 -13.82
CA GLN A 129 13.88 -9.94 -14.74
C GLN A 129 15.21 -10.27 -14.05
N LEU A 130 15.74 -9.38 -13.21
CA LEU A 130 16.95 -9.64 -12.45
C LEU A 130 16.76 -10.82 -11.48
N ASP A 131 15.62 -10.89 -10.79
CA ASP A 131 15.29 -12.00 -9.88
C ASP A 131 15.25 -13.35 -10.60
N LEU A 132 14.65 -13.38 -11.80
CA LEU A 132 14.65 -14.57 -12.65
C LEU A 132 16.06 -14.99 -13.07
N LEU A 133 16.91 -14.04 -13.47
CA LEU A 133 18.29 -14.32 -13.86
C LEU A 133 19.13 -14.83 -12.67
N LEU A 134 18.97 -14.22 -11.49
CA LEU A 134 19.66 -14.66 -10.28
C LEU A 134 19.22 -16.07 -9.86
N THR A 135 17.92 -16.38 -9.97
CA THR A 135 17.40 -17.73 -9.72
C THR A 135 17.97 -18.75 -10.72
N GLN A 136 17.99 -18.40 -12.00
CA GLN A 136 18.59 -19.25 -13.05
C GLN A 136 20.08 -19.47 -12.82
N PHE A 137 20.80 -18.43 -12.40
CA PHE A 137 22.21 -18.53 -12.06
C PHE A 137 22.46 -19.44 -10.87
N GLY A 138 21.66 -19.32 -9.80
CA GLY A 138 21.71 -20.25 -8.66
C GLY A 138 21.48 -21.70 -9.08
N ASN A 139 20.47 -21.95 -9.91
CA ASN A 139 20.19 -23.30 -10.44
C ASN A 139 21.31 -23.83 -11.35
N PHE A 140 21.97 -22.96 -12.12
CA PHE A 140 23.12 -23.34 -12.95
C PHE A 140 24.29 -23.81 -12.09
N VAL A 141 24.61 -23.06 -11.03
CA VAL A 141 25.67 -23.44 -10.08
C VAL A 141 25.34 -24.75 -9.38
N GLU A 142 24.10 -24.92 -8.91
CA GLU A 142 23.65 -26.17 -8.27
C GLU A 142 23.84 -27.37 -9.21
N ASN A 143 23.36 -27.25 -10.46
CA ASN A 143 23.49 -28.31 -11.46
C ASN A 143 24.94 -28.58 -11.87
N ALA A 144 25.79 -27.56 -11.96
CA ALA A 144 27.20 -27.73 -12.35
C ALA A 144 28.07 -28.31 -11.22
N THR A 145 27.65 -28.11 -9.97
CA THR A 145 28.38 -28.58 -8.78
C THR A 145 27.83 -29.89 -8.23
N ASP A 146 26.66 -30.35 -8.70
CA ASP A 146 25.89 -31.44 -8.11
C ASP A 146 25.54 -31.21 -6.62
N GLY A 147 25.44 -29.94 -6.21
CA GLY A 147 25.22 -29.55 -4.81
C GLY A 147 26.44 -29.75 -3.90
N ASP A 148 27.64 -30.00 -4.46
CA ASP A 148 28.89 -30.13 -3.70
C ASP A 148 29.31 -28.78 -3.11
N GLU A 149 29.22 -28.66 -1.78
CA GLU A 149 29.55 -27.45 -1.03
C GLU A 149 30.97 -26.94 -1.30
N ALA A 150 31.96 -27.82 -1.45
CA ALA A 150 33.33 -27.38 -1.71
C ALA A 150 33.46 -26.73 -3.09
N LYS A 151 32.74 -27.26 -4.09
CA LYS A 151 32.70 -26.67 -5.44
C LYS A 151 31.90 -25.37 -5.46
N ILE A 152 30.80 -25.27 -4.73
CA ILE A 152 30.03 -24.01 -4.63
C ILE A 152 30.89 -22.90 -4.00
N LEU A 153 31.55 -23.18 -2.87
CA LEU A 153 32.45 -22.23 -2.22
C LEU A 153 33.61 -21.81 -3.13
N SER A 154 34.09 -22.70 -4.00
CA SER A 154 35.15 -22.38 -4.98
C SER A 154 34.73 -21.36 -6.04
N THR A 155 33.42 -21.21 -6.29
CA THR A 155 32.88 -20.18 -7.19
C THR A 155 32.75 -18.80 -6.54
N GLY A 156 33.10 -18.67 -5.26
CA GLY A 156 32.91 -17.45 -4.47
C GLY A 156 31.49 -17.26 -3.96
N LEU A 157 30.61 -18.26 -4.14
CA LEU A 157 29.24 -18.26 -3.63
C LEU A 157 29.16 -18.96 -2.28
N SER A 158 28.29 -18.44 -1.41
CA SER A 158 28.03 -19.05 -0.11
C SER A 158 26.97 -20.14 -0.21
N VAL A 159 27.11 -21.20 0.58
CA VAL A 159 26.07 -22.23 0.73
C VAL A 159 25.02 -21.77 1.73
N ARG A 160 23.76 -22.12 1.47
CA ARG A 160 22.65 -21.83 2.38
C ARG A 160 22.86 -22.55 3.70
N ALA A 161 22.80 -21.82 4.81
CA ALA A 161 22.84 -22.41 6.15
C ALA A 161 21.70 -23.44 6.32
N THR A 162 22.02 -24.60 6.90
CA THR A 162 21.01 -25.56 7.31
C THR A 162 20.20 -24.98 8.47
N ASN A 163 18.88 -25.20 8.46
CA ASN A 163 18.04 -24.76 9.56
C ASN A 163 18.41 -25.55 10.82
N ALA A 164 19.04 -24.88 11.79
CA ALA A 164 19.24 -25.47 13.10
C ALA A 164 17.88 -25.62 13.82
N PRO A 165 17.63 -26.74 14.53
CA PRO A 165 16.46 -26.88 15.38
C PRO A 165 16.38 -25.70 16.36
N ILE A 166 15.22 -25.08 16.48
CA ILE A 166 14.99 -24.12 17.57
C ILE A 166 15.08 -24.93 18.86
N GLY A 167 16.13 -24.65 19.65
CA GLY A 167 16.37 -25.27 20.94
C GLY A 167 15.34 -24.85 21.98
N GLN A 168 15.72 -24.86 23.26
CA GLN A 168 14.82 -24.40 24.31
C GLN A 168 14.43 -22.93 24.09
N LEU A 169 13.14 -22.64 24.15
CA LEU A 169 12.62 -21.28 23.94
C LEU A 169 13.06 -20.35 25.09
N PRO A 170 13.32 -19.06 24.80
CA PRO A 170 13.63 -18.08 25.83
C PRO A 170 12.41 -17.80 26.72
N GLN A 171 12.68 -17.15 27.86
CA GLN A 171 11.64 -16.68 28.78
C GLN A 171 10.70 -15.69 28.09
N VAL A 172 9.40 -15.79 28.39
CA VAL A 172 8.42 -14.80 27.96
C VAL A 172 8.68 -13.48 28.71
N THR A 173 8.84 -12.38 27.97
CA THR A 173 9.06 -11.03 28.48
C THR A 173 7.79 -10.18 28.37
N ASN A 174 7.76 -9.07 29.12
CA ASN A 174 6.66 -8.10 29.13
C ASN A 174 5.28 -8.74 29.40
N PHE A 175 5.26 -9.78 30.25
CA PHE A 175 4.00 -10.36 30.72
C PHE A 175 3.26 -9.34 31.59
N THR A 176 2.04 -8.99 31.18
CA THR A 176 1.20 -7.99 31.82
C THR A 176 -0.22 -8.55 31.99
N VAL A 177 -0.90 -8.11 33.06
CA VAL A 177 -2.27 -8.52 33.36
C VAL A 177 -3.15 -7.31 33.70
N SER A 178 -4.24 -7.13 32.96
CA SER A 178 -5.27 -6.12 33.20
C SER A 178 -6.58 -6.74 33.68
N ALA A 179 -7.43 -5.93 34.30
CA ALA A 179 -8.80 -6.32 34.60
C ALA A 179 -9.60 -6.24 33.29
N GLY A 180 -10.38 -7.27 32.99
CA GLY A 180 -11.28 -7.28 31.84
C GLY A 180 -12.60 -6.57 32.14
N ASP A 181 -13.53 -6.64 31.18
CA ASP A 181 -14.79 -5.90 31.23
C ASP A 181 -15.82 -6.53 32.18
N ASN A 182 -15.70 -7.82 32.48
CA ASN A 182 -16.62 -8.55 33.37
C ASN A 182 -15.99 -8.91 34.72
N ALA A 183 -16.84 -9.12 35.74
CA ALA A 183 -16.39 -9.60 37.05
C ALA A 183 -15.69 -10.97 36.90
N GLY A 184 -14.51 -11.10 37.49
CA GLY A 184 -13.69 -12.31 37.41
C GLY A 184 -12.94 -12.49 36.08
N GLU A 185 -12.85 -11.46 35.25
CA GLU A 185 -12.12 -11.47 33.98
C GLU A 185 -10.73 -10.82 34.10
N LEU A 186 -9.70 -11.52 33.65
CA LEU A 186 -8.32 -11.02 33.61
C LEU A 186 -7.75 -11.18 32.21
N ASP A 187 -7.30 -10.07 31.62
CA ASP A 187 -6.66 -10.05 30.30
C ASP A 187 -5.15 -10.08 30.46
N CYS A 188 -4.52 -11.03 29.77
CA CYS A 188 -3.08 -11.25 29.81
C CYS A 188 -2.46 -10.92 28.45
N HIS A 189 -1.33 -10.23 28.44
CA HIS A 189 -0.58 -9.90 27.22
C HIS A 189 0.94 -10.03 27.44
N TRP A 190 1.67 -10.43 26.40
CA TRP A 190 3.14 -10.55 26.42
C TRP A 190 3.76 -10.49 25.02
N ASP A 191 5.09 -10.43 24.97
CA ASP A 191 5.84 -10.45 23.72
C ASP A 191 5.82 -11.84 23.06
N SER A 192 5.62 -11.89 21.75
CA SER A 192 5.68 -13.15 21.01
C SER A 192 7.09 -13.74 21.00
N VAL A 193 7.24 -15.01 21.39
CA VAL A 193 8.48 -15.78 21.37
C VAL A 193 8.63 -16.50 20.03
N ARG A 194 9.72 -16.24 19.29
CA ARG A 194 10.00 -16.90 18.01
C ARG A 194 10.15 -18.41 18.20
N GLY A 195 9.34 -19.20 17.49
CA GLY A 195 9.32 -20.66 17.59
C GLY A 195 8.33 -21.22 18.61
N ALA A 196 7.61 -20.37 19.34
CA ALA A 196 6.50 -20.80 20.17
C ALA A 196 5.30 -21.24 19.31
N LYS A 197 4.76 -22.43 19.61
CA LYS A 197 3.51 -22.96 19.04
C LYS A 197 2.31 -22.61 19.92
N SER A 198 2.53 -22.52 21.21
CA SER A 198 1.54 -22.12 22.20
C SER A 198 2.21 -21.52 23.43
N TYR A 199 1.40 -21.00 24.33
CA TYR A 199 1.79 -20.47 25.62
C TYR A 199 0.91 -21.10 26.67
N ARG A 200 1.54 -21.53 27.76
CA ARG A 200 0.86 -22.03 28.94
C ARG A 200 0.81 -20.93 29.99
N LEU A 201 -0.38 -20.68 30.51
CA LEU A 201 -0.62 -19.73 31.58
C LEU A 201 -0.87 -20.50 32.88
N GLU A 202 -0.21 -20.08 33.95
CA GLU A 202 -0.48 -20.59 35.30
C GLU A 202 -0.88 -19.46 36.23
N GLN A 203 -1.70 -19.83 37.22
CA GLN A 203 -2.17 -18.94 38.27
C GLN A 203 -1.91 -19.55 39.65
N SER A 204 -1.74 -18.70 40.65
CA SER A 204 -1.69 -19.08 42.06
C SER A 204 -2.32 -17.99 42.94
N LEU A 205 -2.74 -18.37 44.15
CA LEU A 205 -3.14 -17.42 45.21
C LEU A 205 -1.93 -16.87 45.98
N ASP A 206 -0.81 -17.58 45.94
CA ASP A 206 0.45 -17.18 46.57
C ASP A 206 1.55 -16.98 45.53
N PRO A 207 2.49 -16.04 45.75
CA PRO A 207 3.58 -15.78 44.79
C PRO A 207 4.57 -16.95 44.64
N ASN A 208 4.63 -17.86 45.62
CA ASN A 208 5.73 -18.83 45.74
C ASN A 208 5.29 -20.27 45.44
N THR A 209 4.08 -20.66 45.85
CA THR A 209 3.58 -22.05 45.81
C THR A 209 2.15 -22.08 45.31
N GLY A 210 1.61 -23.26 44.95
CA GLY A 210 0.19 -23.41 44.58
C GLY A 210 -0.15 -23.13 43.11
N TRP A 211 0.85 -23.18 42.22
CA TRP A 211 0.65 -22.95 40.79
C TRP A 211 -0.24 -24.01 40.15
N SER A 212 -1.28 -23.56 39.45
CA SER A 212 -2.23 -24.39 38.72
C SER A 212 -2.43 -23.86 37.30
N LEU A 213 -2.81 -24.74 36.37
CA LEU A 213 -3.06 -24.37 34.99
C LEU A 213 -4.24 -23.38 34.91
N ALA A 214 -3.99 -22.20 34.33
CA ALA A 214 -5.00 -21.18 34.10
C ALA A 214 -5.62 -21.32 32.71
N ASP A 215 -4.78 -21.47 31.68
CA ASP A 215 -5.18 -21.69 30.28
C ASP A 215 -3.98 -22.08 29.39
N ILE A 216 -4.23 -22.53 28.16
CA ILE A 216 -3.24 -22.70 27.09
C ILE A 216 -3.72 -21.99 25.83
N VAL A 217 -2.97 -21.00 25.36
CA VAL A 217 -3.33 -20.16 24.21
C VAL A 217 -2.27 -20.22 23.11
N THR A 218 -2.66 -19.95 21.86
CA THR A 218 -1.73 -19.95 20.72
C THR A 218 -1.20 -18.56 20.36
N ARG A 219 -1.84 -17.51 20.87
CA ARG A 219 -1.44 -16.11 20.66
C ARG A 219 -0.69 -15.58 21.88
N SER A 220 0.05 -14.48 21.71
CA SER A 220 0.75 -13.81 22.80
C SER A 220 -0.17 -12.94 23.68
N GLN A 221 -1.40 -13.45 23.90
CA GLN A 221 -2.45 -12.86 24.71
C GLN A 221 -3.48 -13.93 25.07
N GLY A 222 -4.17 -13.76 26.19
CA GLY A 222 -5.24 -14.65 26.63
C GLY A 222 -6.16 -13.97 27.65
N THR A 223 -7.40 -14.43 27.72
CA THR A 223 -8.41 -13.90 28.64
C THR A 223 -8.85 -15.01 29.57
N LEU A 224 -8.72 -14.77 30.87
CA LEU A 224 -9.01 -15.73 31.92
C LEU A 224 -10.34 -15.38 32.59
N LEU A 225 -11.30 -16.31 32.53
CA LEU A 225 -12.69 -16.10 32.96
C LEU A 225 -13.02 -16.80 34.28
N GLY A 226 -13.97 -16.28 35.05
CA GLY A 226 -14.51 -16.98 36.22
C GLY A 226 -13.59 -17.00 37.44
N ARG A 227 -12.76 -15.96 37.60
CA ARG A 227 -11.95 -15.75 38.81
C ARG A 227 -12.80 -15.10 39.90
N THR A 228 -12.51 -15.35 41.16
CA THR A 228 -13.30 -14.76 42.25
C THR A 228 -12.98 -13.27 42.37
N SER A 229 -13.96 -12.42 42.09
CA SER A 229 -13.85 -10.95 42.21
C SER A 229 -13.30 -10.55 43.59
N GLY A 230 -12.37 -9.59 43.62
CA GLY A 230 -11.69 -9.12 44.83
C GLY A 230 -10.53 -10.01 45.30
N THR A 231 -10.30 -11.18 44.70
CA THR A 231 -9.16 -12.05 45.03
C THR A 231 -7.93 -11.69 44.20
N THR A 232 -6.75 -11.67 44.84
CA THR A 232 -5.47 -11.45 44.15
C THR A 232 -4.96 -12.77 43.58
N TYR A 233 -4.71 -12.79 42.27
CA TYR A 233 -4.07 -13.91 41.59
C TYR A 233 -2.67 -13.52 41.13
N TRP A 234 -1.72 -14.42 41.30
CA TRP A 234 -0.38 -14.35 40.71
C TRP A 234 -0.37 -15.14 39.41
N LEU A 235 0.03 -14.53 38.30
CA LEU A 235 0.02 -15.15 36.98
C LEU A 235 1.39 -15.17 36.33
N ARG A 236 1.68 -16.23 35.57
CA ARG A 236 2.90 -16.37 34.77
C ARG A 236 2.65 -17.11 33.47
N ALA A 237 3.47 -16.86 32.46
CA ALA A 237 3.39 -17.49 31.15
C ALA A 237 4.70 -18.22 30.79
N ALA A 238 4.59 -19.36 30.11
CA ALA A 238 5.73 -20.02 29.48
C ALA A 238 5.40 -20.36 28.02
N ALA A 239 6.35 -20.12 27.13
CA ALA A 239 6.22 -20.52 25.73
C ALA A 239 6.46 -22.02 25.56
N ILE A 240 5.70 -22.68 24.69
CA ILE A 240 5.86 -24.09 24.34
C ILE A 240 6.22 -24.18 22.86
N GLY A 241 7.36 -24.80 22.58
CA GLY A 241 7.89 -25.00 21.23
C GLY A 241 8.06 -26.47 20.87
N THR A 242 8.77 -26.73 19.78
CA THR A 242 9.15 -28.08 19.36
C THR A 242 10.05 -28.79 20.37
N ALA A 243 10.89 -28.05 21.10
CA ALA A 243 11.77 -28.58 22.15
C ALA A 243 11.10 -28.68 23.53
N GLY A 244 9.78 -28.45 23.62
CA GLY A 244 9.03 -28.45 24.87
C GLY A 244 8.84 -27.05 25.46
N GLN A 245 8.56 -27.00 26.76
CA GLN A 245 8.25 -25.76 27.48
C GLN A 245 9.54 -24.98 27.83
N GLY A 246 9.55 -23.68 27.52
CA GLY A 246 10.56 -22.73 27.97
C GLY A 246 10.41 -22.34 29.45
N PRO A 247 11.30 -21.47 29.95
CA PRO A 247 11.20 -20.96 31.31
C PRO A 247 9.98 -20.05 31.51
N TRP A 248 9.46 -20.02 32.73
CA TRP A 248 8.34 -19.17 33.12
C TRP A 248 8.72 -17.68 33.16
N SER A 249 7.82 -16.80 32.74
CA SER A 249 7.92 -15.36 32.97
C SER A 249 7.98 -15.02 34.45
N ASN A 250 8.39 -13.79 34.77
CA ASN A 250 8.23 -13.25 36.11
C ASN A 250 6.74 -13.24 36.49
N PRO A 251 6.36 -13.73 37.69
CA PRO A 251 4.99 -13.65 38.18
C PRO A 251 4.47 -12.21 38.29
N VAL A 252 3.22 -12.00 37.89
CA VAL A 252 2.53 -10.71 37.98
C VAL A 252 1.29 -10.86 38.85
N PRO A 253 1.15 -10.09 39.95
CA PRO A 253 -0.06 -10.08 40.75
C PRO A 253 -1.14 -9.18 40.14
N LYS A 254 -2.39 -9.65 40.16
CA LYS A 254 -3.55 -8.85 39.76
C LYS A 254 -4.80 -9.24 40.55
N VAL A 255 -5.54 -8.23 41.01
CA VAL A 255 -6.86 -8.40 41.62
C VAL A 255 -7.89 -8.61 40.51
N ALA A 256 -8.67 -9.68 40.61
CA ALA A 256 -9.79 -9.91 39.69
C ALA A 256 -10.90 -8.87 39.95
N PRO A 257 -11.42 -8.20 38.91
CA PRO A 257 -12.53 -7.24 39.04
C PRO A 257 -13.79 -7.90 39.56
#